data_AF-A0A3A3HLW8-F1
#
_entry.id   AF-A0A3A3HLW8-F1
#
_cell.length_a   1.000
_cell.length_b   1.000
_cell.length_c   1.000
_cell.angle_alpha   90.00
_cell.angle_beta   90.00
_cell.angle_gamma   90.00
#
_symmetry.space_group_name_H-M   'P 1'
#
loop_
_entity.id
_entity.type
_entity.pdbx_description
1 polymer ?
#
loop_
_entity_poly.entity_id
_entity_poly.type
_entity_poly.pdbx_seq_one_letter_code
_entity_poly.pdbx_strand_id
1 'polypeptide(L)'
;MPGNGKGYTLLFPPRETQEMPLRSWYILVDKADWSKPADVKAMFGTTVDFVRDNRLIFNIGGNNYRLIVHVAYPYRRVLIKFVGTHADYDRIDPETI
;
A
#
# COMPACT_ATOMS: atom_id res chain seq x y z
N MET A 1 13.93 -19.37 -13.55
CA MET A 1 12.90 -19.06 -14.54
C MET A 1 11.96 -18.03 -13.94
N PRO A 2 11.96 -16.74 -14.35
CA PRO A 2 10.95 -15.82 -13.83
C PRO A 2 9.63 -16.05 -14.58
N GLY A 3 8.57 -16.30 -13.82
CA GLY A 3 7.22 -16.50 -14.33
C GLY A 3 6.54 -15.19 -14.69
N ASN A 4 5.71 -15.23 -15.73
CA ASN A 4 4.89 -14.16 -16.28
C ASN A 4 3.74 -13.72 -15.35
N GLY A 5 4.03 -13.34 -14.11
CA GLY A 5 3.06 -12.69 -13.22
C GLY A 5 3.11 -11.18 -13.43
N LYS A 6 1.97 -10.55 -13.68
CA LYS A 6 1.79 -9.08 -13.69
C LYS A 6 1.92 -8.48 -12.28
N GLY A 7 3.07 -8.69 -11.64
CA GLY A 7 3.30 -8.31 -10.25
C GLY A 7 4.02 -6.97 -10.11
N TYR A 8 3.68 -6.24 -9.06
CA TYR A 8 4.21 -4.90 -8.77
C TYR A 8 5.67 -4.99 -8.33
N THR A 9 6.56 -4.12 -8.85
CA THR A 9 7.95 -4.03 -8.36
C THR A 9 8.02 -3.10 -7.16
N LEU A 10 8.33 -3.64 -5.96
CA LEU A 10 8.62 -2.86 -4.77
C LEU A 10 10.08 -2.41 -4.76
N LEU A 11 10.32 -1.11 -4.52
CA LEU A 11 11.67 -0.52 -4.47
C LEU A 11 12.23 -0.40 -3.04
N PHE A 12 11.85 -1.24 -2.07
CA PHE A 12 12.50 -1.26 -0.74
C PHE A 12 12.39 -2.66 -0.09
N PRO A 13 13.49 -3.34 0.29
CA PRO A 13 13.41 -4.58 1.06
C PRO A 13 13.15 -4.27 2.55
N PRO A 14 12.12 -4.86 3.18
CA PRO A 14 11.85 -4.64 4.61
C PRO A 14 12.83 -5.44 5.50
N ARG A 15 12.99 -5.05 6.78
CA ARG A 15 13.83 -5.75 7.79
C ARG A 15 13.00 -6.74 8.64
N GLU A 16 13.60 -7.89 8.94
CA GLU A 16 13.10 -9.23 9.33
C GLU A 16 11.87 -9.43 10.26
N THR A 17 11.26 -8.44 10.90
CA THR A 17 10.07 -8.66 11.79
C THR A 17 8.84 -7.84 11.44
N GLN A 18 9.01 -6.68 10.77
CA GLN A 18 7.92 -5.89 10.20
C GLN A 18 7.38 -6.53 8.91
N GLU A 19 8.10 -7.53 8.40
CA GLU A 19 7.89 -8.08 7.08
C GLU A 19 6.62 -8.88 6.94
N MET A 20 6.16 -9.62 7.95
CA MET A 20 5.01 -10.52 7.73
C MET A 20 3.73 -9.76 7.37
N PRO A 21 3.29 -8.74 8.13
CA PRO A 21 2.10 -7.98 7.75
C PRO A 21 2.27 -7.21 6.43
N LEU A 22 3.45 -6.64 6.17
CA LEU A 22 3.74 -5.93 4.91
C LEU A 22 3.79 -6.90 3.71
N ARG A 23 4.38 -8.08 3.87
CA ARG A 23 4.41 -9.17 2.88
C ARG A 23 2.99 -9.68 2.61
N SER A 24 2.17 -9.86 3.64
CA SER A 24 0.77 -10.25 3.49
C SER A 24 -0.02 -9.22 2.71
N TRP A 25 0.12 -7.93 3.04
CA TRP A 25 -0.48 -6.84 2.26
C TRP A 25 0.01 -6.87 0.82
N TYR A 26 1.32 -7.04 0.60
CA TYR A 26 1.90 -7.11 -0.74
C TYR A 26 1.30 -8.28 -1.55
N ILE A 27 1.25 -9.49 -1.00
CA ILE A 27 0.70 -10.67 -1.69
C ILE A 27 -0.78 -10.47 -2.07
N LEU A 28 -1.55 -9.79 -1.21
CA LEU A 28 -2.94 -9.45 -1.49
C LEU A 28 -3.06 -8.45 -2.64
N VAL A 29 -2.29 -7.37 -2.59
CA VAL A 29 -2.32 -6.29 -3.60
C VAL A 29 -1.71 -6.73 -4.94
N ASP A 30 -0.72 -7.61 -4.90
CA ASP A 30 -0.06 -8.15 -6.10
C ASP A 30 -1.01 -8.93 -7.02
N LYS A 31 -2.08 -9.48 -6.43
CA LYS A 31 -3.13 -10.21 -7.15
C LYS A 31 -4.36 -9.36 -7.44
N ALA A 32 -4.37 -8.10 -6.99
CA ALA A 32 -5.53 -7.24 -7.10
C ALA A 32 -5.55 -6.50 -8.45
N ASP A 33 -6.74 -6.39 -9.03
CA ASP A 33 -7.01 -5.59 -10.22
C ASP A 33 -7.89 -4.38 -9.84
N TRP A 34 -7.24 -3.26 -9.51
CA TRP A 34 -7.95 -2.03 -9.17
C TRP A 34 -8.00 -1.08 -10.36
N SER A 35 -9.21 -0.86 -10.84
CA SER A 35 -9.51 0.08 -11.92
C SER A 35 -10.01 1.43 -11.42
N LYS A 36 -10.51 1.47 -10.17
CA LYS A 36 -11.08 2.66 -9.53
C LYS A 36 -11.02 2.54 -8.00
N PRO A 37 -11.16 3.67 -7.26
CA PRO A 37 -11.18 3.66 -5.79
C PRO A 37 -12.20 2.70 -5.16
N ALA A 38 -13.34 2.48 -5.82
CA ALA A 38 -14.36 1.57 -5.33
C ALA A 38 -13.88 0.11 -5.24
N ASP A 39 -12.94 -0.32 -6.10
CA ASP A 39 -12.40 -1.69 -6.10
C ASP A 39 -11.52 -1.91 -4.86
N VAL A 40 -10.73 -0.89 -4.50
CA VAL A 40 -9.95 -0.85 -3.25
C VAL A 40 -10.88 -0.90 -2.04
N LYS A 41 -11.95 -0.09 -2.05
CA LYS A 41 -12.92 -0.04 -0.95
C LYS A 41 -13.64 -1.37 -0.77
N ALA A 42 -13.97 -2.07 -1.86
CA ALA A 42 -14.58 -3.40 -1.81
C ALA A 42 -13.64 -4.42 -1.16
N MET A 43 -12.33 -4.31 -1.37
CA MET A 43 -11.33 -5.23 -0.83
C MET A 43 -10.98 -4.97 0.64
N PHE A 44 -10.83 -3.69 1.03
CA PHE A 44 -10.33 -3.34 2.37
C PHE A 44 -11.37 -2.68 3.29
N GLY A 45 -12.55 -2.34 2.77
CA GLY A 45 -13.64 -1.77 3.56
C GLY A 45 -13.22 -0.48 4.27
N THR A 46 -13.51 -0.40 5.56
CA THR A 46 -13.21 0.76 6.42
C THR A 46 -11.76 0.82 6.90
N THR A 47 -10.92 -0.17 6.55
CA THR A 47 -9.52 -0.24 7.02
C THR A 47 -8.53 0.53 6.14
N VAL A 48 -9.01 1.13 5.05
CA VAL A 48 -8.25 1.97 4.14
C VAL A 48 -8.84 3.39 4.13
N ASP A 49 -7.94 4.36 4.24
CA ASP A 49 -8.28 5.77 4.12
C ASP A 49 -7.87 6.28 2.74
N PHE A 50 -8.75 7.07 2.12
CA PHE A 50 -8.53 7.70 0.83
C PHE A 50 -8.21 9.17 1.07
N VAL A 51 -7.10 9.63 0.51
CA VAL A 51 -6.69 11.03 0.54
C VAL A 51 -6.58 11.56 -0.90
N ARG A 52 -6.25 12.84 -1.05
CA ARG A 52 -6.12 13.48 -2.37
C ARG A 52 -5.07 12.77 -3.23
N ASP A 53 -5.11 13.04 -4.54
CA ASP A 53 -4.10 12.54 -5.48
C ASP A 53 -4.01 11.00 -5.55
N ASN A 54 -5.15 10.30 -5.52
CA ASN A 54 -5.22 8.82 -5.56
C ASN A 54 -4.32 8.11 -4.53
N ARG A 55 -4.07 8.76 -3.40
CA ARG A 55 -3.29 8.19 -2.32
C ARG A 55 -4.19 7.41 -1.37
N LEU A 56 -3.66 6.31 -0.87
CA LEU A 56 -4.32 5.42 0.06
C LEU A 56 -3.42 5.19 1.27
N ILE A 57 -4.02 5.13 2.44
CA ILE A 57 -3.33 4.88 3.70
C ILE A 57 -3.86 3.57 4.27
N PHE A 58 -2.96 2.63 4.52
CA PHE A 58 -3.25 1.34 5.11
C PHE A 58 -2.67 1.22 6.51
N ASN A 59 -3.46 0.66 7.42
CA ASN A 59 -3.01 0.25 8.75
C ASN A 59 -2.39 -1.15 8.66
N ILE A 60 -1.11 -1.28 8.99
CA ILE A 60 -0.38 -2.55 8.84
C ILE A 60 0.05 -3.09 10.20
N GLY A 61 -0.09 -4.41 10.36
CA GLY A 61 0.39 -5.14 11.53
C GLY A 61 -0.33 -4.79 12.83
N GLY A 62 -1.66 -4.60 12.79
CA GLY A 62 -2.45 -4.24 13.98
C GLY A 62 -2.28 -2.78 14.38
N ASN A 63 -2.30 -1.87 13.40
CA ASN A 63 -2.15 -0.42 13.58
C ASN A 63 -0.73 0.08 13.95
N ASN A 64 0.26 -0.82 13.96
CA ASN A 64 1.65 -0.48 14.29
C ASN A 64 2.34 0.38 13.22
N TYR A 65 1.94 0.22 11.96
CA TYR A 65 2.51 0.95 10.83
C TYR A 65 1.44 1.62 9.98
N ARG A 66 1.85 2.68 9.29
CA ARG A 66 1.13 3.31 8.19
C ARG A 66 1.89 3.06 6.89
N LEU A 67 1.17 2.56 5.91
CA LEU A 67 1.65 2.41 4.54
C LEU A 67 0.88 3.38 3.65
N ILE A 68 1.58 4.33 3.05
CA ILE A 68 1.01 5.27 2.09
C ILE A 68 1.41 4.81 0.70
N VAL A 69 0.42 4.67 -0.17
CA VAL A 69 0.64 4.36 -1.58
C VAL A 69 -0.08 5.38 -2.46
N HIS A 70 0.46 5.61 -3.65
CA HIS A 70 -0.24 6.27 -4.74
C HIS A 70 -0.68 5.22 -5.76
N VAL A 71 -1.97 5.21 -6.12
CA VAL A 71 -2.51 4.27 -7.11
C VAL A 71 -2.73 4.95 -8.44
N ALA A 72 -1.96 4.53 -9.44
CA ALA A 72 -2.16 4.93 -10.81
C ALA A 72 -3.11 3.95 -11.50
N TYR A 73 -4.42 4.12 -11.27
CA TYR A 73 -5.47 3.20 -11.75
C TYR A 73 -5.39 2.88 -13.25
N PRO A 74 -5.19 3.84 -14.18
CA PRO A 74 -5.12 3.53 -15.61
C PRO A 74 -4.01 2.53 -15.97
N TYR A 75 -2.94 2.49 -15.18
CA TYR A 75 -1.77 1.66 -15.41
C TYR A 75 -1.71 0.41 -14.54
N ARG A 76 -2.68 0.22 -13.62
CA ARG A 76 -2.64 -0.84 -12.59
C ARG A 76 -1.31 -0.85 -11.84
N ARG A 77 -0.90 0.34 -11.36
CA ARG A 77 0.35 0.53 -10.62
C ARG A 77 0.07 1.11 -9.24
N VAL A 78 0.73 0.54 -8.24
CA VAL A 78 0.71 0.98 -6.85
C VAL A 78 2.15 1.34 -6.48
N LEU A 79 2.37 2.61 -6.14
CA LEU A 79 3.69 3.12 -5.76
C LEU A 79 3.70 3.33 -4.26
N ILE A 80 4.63 2.69 -3.55
CA ILE A 80 4.86 2.97 -2.14
C ILE A 80 5.49 4.35 -2.00
N LYS A 81 4.83 5.23 -1.25
CA LYS A 81 5.30 6.58 -0.95
C LYS A 81 5.92 6.64 0.44
N PHE A 82 5.42 5.83 1.38
CA PHE A 82 5.92 5.78 2.75
C PHE A 82 5.55 4.49 3.45
N VAL A 83 6.45 4.03 4.32
CA VAL A 83 6.20 3.01 5.35
C VAL A 83 6.86 3.48 6.63
N GLY A 84 6.10 3.54 7.72
CA GLY A 84 6.64 3.96 9.01
C GLY A 84 5.68 3.69 10.15
N THR A 85 6.15 3.91 11.37
CA THR A 85 5.32 3.80 12.56
C THR A 85 4.25 4.89 12.59
N HIS A 86 3.30 4.80 13.53
CA HIS A 86 2.36 5.89 13.75
C HIS A 86 3.07 7.21 14.10
N ALA A 87 4.12 7.15 14.93
CA ALA A 87 4.91 8.33 15.29
C ALA A 87 5.67 8.93 14.10
N ASP A 88 6.13 8.12 13.15
CA ASP A 88 6.75 8.62 11.91
C ASP A 88 5.70 9.27 11.01
N TYR A 89 4.52 8.66 10.92
CA TYR A 89 3.39 9.15 10.14
C TYR A 89 2.90 10.52 10.64
N ASP A 90 2.85 10.73 11.95
CA ASP A 90 2.40 12.01 12.54
C ASP A 90 3.33 13.19 12.20
N ARG A 91 4.52 12.92 11.65
CA ARG A 91 5.54 13.92 11.31
C ARG A 91 5.55 14.28 9.83
N ILE A 92 4.64 13.71 9.03
CA ILE A 92 4.53 13.97 7.60
C ILE A 92 3.13 14.42 7.24
N ASP A 93 3.01 15.09 6.09
CA ASP A 93 1.73 15.28 5.43
C ASP A 93 1.55 14.17 4.36
N PRO A 94 0.57 13.26 4.54
CA PRO A 94 0.36 12.14 3.62
C PRO A 94 -0.02 12.59 2.20
N GLU A 95 -0.50 13.83 2.02
CA GLU A 95 -0.88 14.36 0.72
C GLU A 95 0.32 14.89 -0.09
N THR A 96 1.46 15.18 0.56
CA THR A 96 2.59 15.87 -0.10
C THR A 96 3.88 15.06 -0.24
N ILE A 97 4.04 13.95 0.50
CA ILE A 97 5.28 13.13 0.46
C ILE A 97 5.42 12.20 -0.75
#